data_AF-A0A316V5A0-F1
#
_entry.id   AF-A0A316V5A0-F1
#
_cell.length_a   1.000
_cell.length_b   1.000
_cell.length_c   1.000
_cell.angle_alpha   90.00
_cell.angle_beta   90.00
_cell.angle_gamma   90.00
#
_symmetry.space_group_name_H-M   'P 1'
#
loop_
_entity.id
_entity.type
_entity.pdbx_description
1 polymer ?
#
loop_
_entity_poly.entity_id
_entity_poly.type
_entity_poly.pdbx_seq_one_letter_code
_entity_poly.pdbx_strand_id
1 'polypeptide(L)'
;MSGTISSYVALGISCAIIGYHLGSGWSLLQYNRDAKRRLLEDSEDEEDDEDLTDKDRENMNKLRAGLMEDCKLVLLVRMDLKMDKGKIAAQCGHATLACYKTMMQTNPALLKSWERSGQAKVALKCPTEEDMLALEKKAKSLNLCARSILDAGRTQIAAGSRTVLGIGPGPTKLIDQVTGHLKLL
;
A
#
# COMPACT_ATOMS: atom_id res chain seq x y z
N MET A 1 6.80 66.01 8.47
CA MET A 1 7.67 64.84 8.19
C MET A 1 7.35 63.59 9.01
N SER A 2 6.55 63.65 10.09
CA SER A 2 6.22 62.48 10.93
C SER A 2 5.14 61.54 10.34
N GLY A 3 4.12 62.08 9.66
CA GLY A 3 2.99 61.27 9.13
C GLY A 3 3.36 60.34 7.97
N THR A 4 4.35 60.70 7.15
CA THR A 4 4.78 59.87 6.01
C THR A 4 5.49 58.59 6.46
N ILE A 5 6.31 58.66 7.51
CA ILE A 5 7.06 57.51 8.04
C ILE A 5 6.11 56.45 8.59
N SER A 6 5.06 56.86 9.31
CA SER A 6 4.05 55.94 9.87
C SER A 6 3.29 55.17 8.78
N SER A 7 2.95 55.84 7.68
CA SER A 7 2.28 55.21 6.53
C SER A 7 3.16 54.18 5.82
N TYR A 8 4.46 54.43 5.67
CA TYR A 8 5.38 53.46 5.06
C TYR A 8 5.57 52.20 5.93
N VAL A 9 5.62 52.36 7.26
CA VAL A 9 5.72 51.24 8.19
C VAL A 9 4.45 50.37 8.14
N ALA A 10 3.27 51.00 8.13
CA ALA A 10 2.00 50.28 8.03
C ALA A 10 1.92 49.48 6.71
N LEU A 11 2.32 50.08 5.59
CA LEU A 11 2.33 49.41 4.28
C LEU A 11 3.26 48.19 4.27
N GLY A 12 4.46 48.33 4.86
CA GLY A 12 5.43 47.25 4.98
C GLY A 12 4.91 46.05 5.77
N ILE A 13 4.23 46.29 6.90
CA ILE A 13 3.63 45.23 7.72
C ILE A 13 2.50 44.54 6.95
N SER A 14 1.62 45.29 6.28
CA SER A 14 0.53 44.69 5.49
C SER A 14 1.06 43.83 4.34
N CYS A 15 2.09 44.27 3.62
CA CYS A 15 2.72 43.49 2.56
C CYS A 15 3.39 42.21 3.10
N ALA A 16 4.04 42.28 4.27
CA ALA A 16 4.66 41.12 4.89
C ALA A 16 3.63 40.07 5.33
N ILE A 17 2.51 40.50 5.91
CA ILE A 17 1.42 39.59 6.33
C ILE A 17 0.76 38.93 5.12
N ILE A 18 0.43 39.71 4.09
CA ILE A 18 -0.17 39.19 2.86
C ILE A 18 0.81 38.24 2.16
N GLY A 19 2.08 38.60 2.07
CA GLY A 19 3.14 37.76 1.51
C GLY A 19 3.32 36.44 2.27
N TYR A 20 3.26 36.48 3.61
CA TYR A 20 3.34 35.28 4.44
C TYR A 20 2.15 34.34 4.24
N HIS A 21 0.92 34.87 4.19
CA HIS A 21 -0.29 34.06 3.98
C HIS A 21 -0.40 33.50 2.56
N LEU A 22 -0.04 34.28 1.53
CA LEU A 22 0.00 33.80 0.16
C LEU A 22 1.13 32.77 -0.04
N GLY A 23 2.32 33.03 0.50
CA GLY A 23 3.48 32.14 0.39
C GLY A 23 3.28 30.81 1.12
N SER A 24 2.73 30.84 2.34
CA SER A 24 2.40 29.61 3.09
C SER A 24 1.31 28.80 2.40
N GLY A 25 0.26 29.44 1.88
CA GLY A 25 -0.79 28.78 1.11
C GLY A 25 -0.28 28.14 -0.19
N TRP A 26 0.59 28.84 -0.93
CA TRP A 26 1.21 28.30 -2.14
C TRP A 26 2.18 27.16 -1.87
N SER A 27 2.97 27.25 -0.79
CA SER A 27 3.89 26.19 -0.38
C SER A 27 3.14 24.92 0.03
N LEU A 28 2.05 25.04 0.78
CA LEU A 28 1.16 23.92 1.13
C LEU A 28 0.50 23.30 -0.11
N LEU A 29 0.02 24.11 -1.04
CA LEU A 29 -0.57 23.63 -2.30
C LEU A 29 0.46 22.94 -3.21
N GLN A 30 1.68 23.47 -3.29
CA GLN A 30 2.78 22.82 -4.03
C GLN A 30 3.17 21.49 -3.38
N TYR A 31 3.37 21.47 -2.05
CA TYR A 31 3.67 20.24 -1.31
C TYR A 31 2.60 19.16 -1.52
N ASN A 32 1.31 19.53 -1.41
CA ASN A 32 0.21 18.57 -1.56
C ASN A 32 0.06 18.08 -3.01
N ARG A 33 0.33 18.94 -3.99
CA ARG A 33 0.36 18.58 -5.42
C ARG A 33 1.55 17.68 -5.76
N ASP A 34 2.74 17.96 -5.22
CA ASP A 34 3.92 17.12 -5.41
C ASP A 34 3.76 15.78 -4.70
N ALA A 35 3.16 15.75 -3.51
CA ALA A 35 2.80 14.51 -2.82
C ALA A 35 1.80 13.68 -3.64
N LYS A 36 0.73 14.33 -4.16
CA LYS A 36 -0.24 13.69 -5.05
C LYS A 36 0.41 13.18 -6.34
N ARG A 37 1.31 13.94 -6.96
CA ARG A 37 2.04 13.51 -8.17
C ARG A 37 2.92 12.32 -7.88
N ARG A 38 3.66 12.31 -6.77
CA ARG A 38 4.47 11.15 -6.35
C ARG A 38 3.62 9.90 -6.13
N LEU A 39 2.44 10.04 -5.51
CA LEU A 39 1.51 8.93 -5.30
C LEU A 39 0.93 8.39 -6.62
N LEU A 40 0.68 9.26 -7.59
CA LEU A 40 0.19 8.86 -8.91
C LEU A 40 1.29 8.19 -9.75
N GLU A 41 2.49 8.75 -9.77
CA GLU A 41 3.65 8.13 -10.43
C GLU A 41 3.98 6.76 -9.81
N ASP A 42 3.98 6.62 -8.48
CA ASP A 42 4.16 5.31 -7.82
C ASP A 42 3.06 4.30 -8.19
N SER A 43 1.85 4.77 -8.51
CA SER A 43 0.74 3.88 -8.91
C SER A 43 0.79 3.46 -10.38
N GLU A 44 1.48 4.23 -11.24
CA GLU A 44 1.67 3.94 -12.67
C GLU A 44 2.81 2.93 -12.88
N ASP A 45 3.84 2.93 -12.02
CA ASP A 45 4.97 2.01 -12.08
C ASP A 45 4.65 0.61 -11.47
N GLU A 46 3.51 0.44 -10.77
CA GLU A 46 3.09 -0.81 -10.11
C GLU A 46 2.06 -1.64 -10.89
N GLU A 47 1.78 -1.34 -12.16
CA GLU A 47 1.07 -2.24 -13.07
C GLU A 47 2.01 -3.38 -13.56
N ASP A 48 2.62 -4.10 -12.62
CA ASP A 48 3.08 -5.47 -12.90
C ASP A 48 1.84 -6.36 -12.89
N ASP A 49 1.00 -6.25 -13.92
CA ASP A 49 0.07 -7.31 -14.28
C ASP A 49 0.92 -8.54 -14.65
N GLU A 50 1.37 -9.29 -13.64
CA GLU A 50 1.55 -10.73 -13.81
C GLU A 50 0.26 -11.21 -14.48
N ASP A 51 0.35 -11.53 -15.76
CA ASP A 51 -0.79 -11.87 -16.62
C ASP A 51 -1.48 -13.09 -16.03
N LEU A 52 -2.52 -12.83 -15.21
CA LEU A 52 -3.26 -13.85 -14.51
C LEU A 52 -3.94 -14.72 -15.55
N THR A 53 -3.53 -15.98 -15.63
CA THR A 53 -4.14 -16.89 -16.59
C THR A 53 -5.63 -17.04 -16.30
N ASP A 54 -6.44 -17.31 -17.33
CA ASP A 54 -7.88 -17.55 -17.14
C ASP A 54 -8.14 -18.67 -16.12
N LYS A 55 -7.24 -19.66 -16.07
CA LYS A 55 -7.29 -20.75 -15.11
C LYS A 55 -7.06 -20.26 -13.68
N ASP A 56 -6.10 -19.36 -13.45
CA ASP A 56 -5.85 -18.79 -12.13
C ASP A 56 -7.04 -17.94 -11.66
N ARG A 57 -7.63 -17.17 -12.57
CA ARG A 57 -8.85 -16.39 -12.30
C ARG A 57 -10.02 -17.31 -11.92
N GLU A 58 -10.23 -18.39 -12.66
CA GLU A 58 -11.27 -19.37 -12.37
C GLU A 58 -11.05 -20.06 -11.01
N ASN A 59 -9.82 -20.48 -10.73
CA ASN A 59 -9.46 -21.12 -9.48
C ASN A 59 -9.67 -20.21 -8.28
N MET A 60 -9.25 -18.94 -8.36
CA MET A 60 -9.51 -17.95 -7.32
C MET A 60 -11.01 -17.71 -7.14
N ASN A 61 -11.79 -17.66 -8.23
CA ASN A 61 -13.24 -17.48 -8.16
C ASN A 61 -13.96 -18.65 -7.48
N LYS A 62 -13.42 -19.87 -7.49
CA LYS A 62 -14.03 -21.02 -6.79
C LYS A 62 -13.91 -20.92 -5.27
N LEU A 63 -12.98 -20.11 -4.76
CA LEU A 63 -12.76 -19.97 -3.33
C LEU A 63 -13.93 -19.21 -2.66
N ARG A 64 -14.47 -19.77 -1.58
CA ARG A 64 -15.56 -19.17 -0.79
C ARG A 64 -15.21 -19.28 0.69
N ALA A 65 -15.58 -18.25 1.46
CA ALA A 65 -15.56 -18.33 2.91
C ALA A 65 -16.79 -19.09 3.41
N GLY A 66 -16.63 -19.87 4.48
CA GLY A 66 -17.78 -20.43 5.20
C GLY A 66 -18.69 -19.34 5.78
N LEU A 67 -19.96 -19.69 6.09
CA LEU A 67 -20.98 -18.74 6.56
C LEU A 67 -20.58 -17.94 7.82
N MET A 68 -19.70 -18.50 8.65
CA MET A 68 -19.17 -17.87 9.88
C MET A 68 -17.64 -17.81 9.88
N GLU A 69 -17.01 -17.90 8.71
CA GLU A 69 -15.55 -17.89 8.63
C GLU A 69 -15.03 -16.48 8.37
N ASP A 70 -14.17 -15.99 9.27
CA ASP A 70 -13.53 -14.70 9.13
C ASP A 70 -12.57 -14.68 7.94
N CYS A 71 -12.56 -13.56 7.22
CA CYS A 71 -11.58 -13.29 6.17
C CYS A 71 -10.54 -12.28 6.65
N LYS A 72 -9.31 -12.41 6.15
CA LYS A 72 -8.23 -11.45 6.39
C LYS A 72 -7.38 -11.25 5.16
N LEU A 73 -6.59 -10.17 5.17
CA LEU A 73 -5.47 -9.91 4.27
C LEU A 73 -4.20 -9.92 5.12
N VAL A 74 -3.16 -10.62 4.67
CA VAL A 74 -1.86 -10.61 5.33
C VAL A 74 -0.86 -9.84 4.49
N LEU A 75 -0.03 -9.02 5.15
CA LEU A 75 1.00 -8.19 4.56
C LEU A 75 2.36 -8.65 5.08
N LEU A 76 3.11 -9.36 4.24
CA LEU A 76 4.41 -9.90 4.59
C LEU A 76 5.49 -8.87 4.24
N VAL A 77 6.16 -8.32 5.26
CA VAL A 77 7.15 -7.27 5.11
C VAL A 77 8.56 -7.85 5.21
N ARG A 78 9.39 -7.57 4.20
CA ARG A 78 10.80 -7.98 4.22
C ARG A 78 11.59 -7.22 5.28
N MET A 79 12.26 -7.98 6.14
CA MET A 79 13.02 -7.44 7.28
C MET A 79 14.49 -7.19 6.95
N ASP A 80 15.07 -7.92 5.99
CA ASP A 80 16.42 -7.75 5.48
C ASP A 80 16.67 -6.36 4.87
N LEU A 81 15.61 -5.77 4.31
CA LEU A 81 15.62 -4.43 3.72
C LEU A 81 15.70 -3.29 4.73
N LYS A 82 15.49 -3.56 6.03
CA LYS A 82 15.55 -2.57 7.12
C LYS A 82 14.77 -1.27 6.83
N MET A 83 13.59 -1.39 6.22
CA MET A 83 12.76 -0.25 5.86
C MET A 83 12.32 0.56 7.08
N ASP A 84 12.30 1.89 6.94
CA ASP A 84 11.71 2.77 7.94
C ASP A 84 10.20 2.57 8.05
N LYS A 85 9.63 2.88 9.23
CA LYS A 85 8.21 2.68 9.53
C LYS A 85 7.27 3.34 8.51
N GLY A 86 7.60 4.55 8.06
CA GLY A 86 6.81 5.27 7.05
C GLY A 86 6.81 4.57 5.70
N LYS A 87 7.97 4.05 5.27
CA LYS A 87 8.08 3.30 4.03
C LYS A 87 7.32 1.97 4.09
N ILE A 88 7.43 1.26 5.22
CA ILE A 88 6.67 0.02 5.43
C ILE A 88 5.16 0.29 5.30
N ALA A 89 4.66 1.36 5.93
CA ALA A 89 3.24 1.70 5.86
C ALA A 89 2.78 2.01 4.42
N ALA A 90 3.55 2.76 3.65
CA ALA A 90 3.25 3.06 2.25
C ALA A 90 3.17 1.77 1.39
N GLN A 91 4.20 0.93 1.49
CA GLN A 91 4.29 -0.33 0.74
C GLN A 91 3.20 -1.35 1.14
N CYS A 92 2.82 -1.37 2.41
CA CYS A 92 1.65 -2.13 2.89
C CYS A 92 0.34 -1.63 2.27
N GLY A 93 0.20 -0.32 2.09
CA GLY A 93 -0.94 0.30 1.39
C GLY A 93 -0.99 -0.13 -0.07
N HIS A 94 0.14 -0.11 -0.76
CA HIS A 94 0.27 -0.55 -2.15
C HIS A 94 -0.09 -2.03 -2.31
N ALA A 95 0.47 -2.92 -1.47
CA ALA A 95 0.16 -4.35 -1.46
C ALA A 95 -1.33 -4.63 -1.22
N THR A 96 -1.95 -3.84 -0.34
CA THR A 96 -3.39 -3.93 -0.08
C THR A 96 -4.20 -3.56 -1.32
N LEU A 97 -3.84 -2.45 -1.98
CA LEU A 97 -4.55 -1.99 -3.17
C LEU A 97 -4.41 -2.96 -4.34
N ALA A 98 -3.20 -3.51 -4.54
CA ALA A 98 -2.95 -4.53 -5.55
C ALA A 98 -3.85 -5.76 -5.34
N CYS A 99 -3.86 -6.32 -4.12
CA CYS A 99 -4.73 -7.45 -3.77
C CYS A 99 -6.22 -7.12 -3.94
N TYR A 100 -6.64 -5.93 -3.54
CA TYR A 100 -8.02 -5.48 -3.68
C TYR A 100 -8.46 -5.42 -5.16
N LYS A 101 -7.65 -4.77 -6.01
CA LYS A 101 -7.92 -4.66 -7.46
C LYS A 101 -8.00 -6.03 -8.12
N THR A 102 -7.06 -6.94 -7.80
CA THR A 102 -7.09 -8.31 -8.29
C THR A 102 -8.38 -9.02 -7.86
N MET A 103 -8.72 -8.99 -6.57
CA MET A 103 -9.89 -9.69 -6.04
C MET A 103 -11.22 -9.11 -6.53
N MET A 104 -11.27 -7.80 -6.84
CA MET A 104 -12.44 -7.17 -7.43
C MET A 104 -12.76 -7.78 -8.81
N GLN A 105 -11.74 -8.18 -9.57
CA GLN A 105 -11.90 -8.80 -10.88
C GLN A 105 -12.07 -10.33 -10.81
N THR A 106 -11.39 -10.99 -9.86
CA THR A 106 -11.32 -12.46 -9.82
C THR A 106 -12.34 -13.09 -8.88
N ASN A 107 -12.63 -12.49 -7.73
CA ASN A 107 -13.56 -13.04 -6.74
C ASN A 107 -14.24 -11.93 -5.89
N PRO A 108 -15.16 -11.15 -6.49
CA PRO A 108 -15.85 -10.07 -5.81
C PRO A 108 -16.74 -10.54 -4.65
N ALA A 109 -17.20 -11.80 -4.66
CA ALA A 109 -18.00 -12.37 -3.58
C ALA A 109 -17.17 -12.57 -2.29
N LEU A 110 -15.97 -13.12 -2.42
CA LEU A 110 -15.05 -13.28 -1.29
C LEU A 110 -14.53 -11.93 -0.80
N LEU A 111 -14.24 -11.01 -1.73
CA LEU A 111 -13.87 -9.63 -1.39
C LEU A 111 -14.95 -8.95 -0.52
N LYS A 112 -16.22 -9.03 -0.94
CA LYS A 112 -17.36 -8.47 -0.19
C LYS A 112 -17.52 -9.09 1.20
N SER A 113 -17.16 -10.36 1.36
CA SER A 113 -17.18 -11.03 2.67
C SER A 113 -16.14 -10.43 3.61
N TRP A 114 -14.92 -10.22 3.12
CA TRP A 114 -13.87 -9.50 3.86
C TRP A 114 -14.23 -8.05 4.19
N GLU A 115 -14.88 -7.35 3.26
CA GLU A 115 -15.38 -5.99 3.50
C GLU A 115 -16.38 -5.91 4.65
N ARG A 116 -17.31 -6.87 4.69
CA ARG A 116 -18.32 -6.97 5.75
C ARG A 116 -17.74 -7.44 7.08
N SER A 117 -16.63 -8.18 7.06
CA SER A 117 -15.92 -8.65 8.27
C SER A 117 -14.87 -7.66 8.77
N GLY A 118 -15.01 -6.36 8.45
CA GLY A 118 -14.14 -5.30 8.98
C GLY A 118 -12.79 -5.14 8.27
N GLN A 119 -12.60 -5.80 7.13
CA GLN A 119 -11.41 -5.63 6.27
C GLN A 119 -10.08 -5.86 7.01
N ALA A 120 -10.03 -6.90 7.85
CA ALA A 120 -8.88 -7.19 8.69
C ALA A 120 -7.58 -7.32 7.88
N LYS A 121 -6.54 -6.61 8.32
CA LYS A 121 -5.18 -6.62 7.74
C LYS A 121 -4.18 -6.94 8.83
N VAL A 122 -3.29 -7.92 8.58
CA VAL A 122 -2.29 -8.36 9.56
C VAL A 122 -0.91 -8.24 8.93
N ALA A 123 -0.04 -7.43 9.53
CA ALA A 123 1.34 -7.28 9.11
C ALA A 123 2.24 -8.31 9.80
N LEU A 124 3.01 -9.07 9.03
CA LEU A 124 3.93 -10.11 9.50
C LEU A 124 5.34 -9.88 8.95
N LYS A 125 6.32 -10.43 9.67
CA LYS A 125 7.73 -10.39 9.29
C LYS A 125 8.05 -11.50 8.29
N CYS A 126 8.72 -11.13 7.20
CA CYS A 126 9.35 -12.04 6.26
C CYS A 126 10.88 -11.82 6.31
N PRO A 127 11.71 -12.83 6.62
CA PRO A 127 13.14 -12.62 6.79
C PRO A 127 13.85 -12.20 5.49
N THR A 128 13.56 -12.87 4.38
CA THR A 128 14.26 -12.68 3.10
C THR A 128 13.31 -12.65 1.90
N GLU A 129 13.84 -12.32 0.71
CA GLU A 129 13.12 -12.44 -0.56
C GLU A 129 12.81 -13.89 -0.94
N GLU A 130 13.72 -14.82 -0.65
CA GLU A 130 13.53 -16.24 -0.95
C GLU A 130 12.33 -16.81 -0.16
N ASP A 131 12.25 -16.47 1.13
CA ASP A 131 11.10 -16.83 1.97
C ASP A 131 9.79 -16.24 1.41
N MET A 132 9.84 -14.99 0.95
CA MET A 132 8.68 -14.30 0.37
C MET A 132 8.18 -15.02 -0.89
N LEU A 133 9.08 -15.37 -1.81
CA LEU A 133 8.75 -16.09 -3.04
C LEU A 133 8.21 -17.50 -2.75
N ALA A 134 8.76 -18.19 -1.75
CA ALA A 134 8.26 -19.49 -1.32
C ALA A 134 6.83 -19.39 -0.75
N LEU A 135 6.56 -18.38 0.07
CA LEU A 135 5.23 -18.11 0.61
C LEU A 135 4.23 -17.70 -0.47
N GLU A 136 4.66 -16.89 -1.45
CA GLU A 136 3.86 -16.50 -2.61
C GLU A 136 3.44 -17.72 -3.43
N LYS A 137 4.39 -18.59 -3.77
CA LYS A 137 4.12 -19.83 -4.49
C LYS A 137 3.16 -20.73 -3.74
N LYS A 138 3.31 -20.85 -2.41
CA LYS A 138 2.41 -21.63 -1.56
C LYS A 138 1.00 -21.02 -1.49
N ALA A 139 0.87 -19.71 -1.45
CA ALA A 139 -0.43 -19.05 -1.49
C ALA A 139 -1.12 -19.28 -2.84
N LYS A 140 -0.40 -19.10 -3.95
CA LYS A 140 -0.91 -19.34 -5.31
C LYS A 140 -1.36 -20.79 -5.50
N SER A 141 -0.64 -21.79 -4.96
CA SER A 141 -1.05 -23.20 -5.04
C SER A 141 -2.31 -23.54 -4.25
N LEU A 142 -2.70 -22.69 -3.28
CA LEU A 142 -3.96 -22.75 -2.56
C LEU A 142 -5.06 -21.87 -3.18
N ASN A 143 -4.82 -21.32 -4.37
CA ASN A 143 -5.71 -20.40 -5.09
C ASN A 143 -6.03 -19.12 -4.31
N LEU A 144 -5.12 -18.67 -3.44
CA LEU A 144 -5.19 -17.37 -2.80
C LEU A 144 -4.60 -16.31 -3.73
N CYS A 145 -5.19 -15.11 -3.72
CA CYS A 145 -4.55 -13.94 -4.30
C CYS A 145 -3.25 -13.66 -3.53
N ALA A 146 -2.14 -13.52 -4.27
CA ALA A 146 -0.84 -13.18 -3.72
C ALA A 146 -0.13 -12.19 -4.66
N ARG A 147 0.19 -10.99 -4.16
CA ARG A 147 0.76 -9.88 -4.95
C ARG A 147 1.94 -9.24 -4.24
N SER A 148 3.11 -9.29 -4.87
CA SER A 148 4.32 -8.62 -4.40
C SER A 148 4.39 -7.18 -4.91
N ILE A 149 4.88 -6.27 -4.07
CA ILE A 149 5.20 -4.90 -4.44
C ILE A 149 6.70 -4.77 -4.68
N LEU A 150 7.06 -4.04 -5.74
CA LEU A 150 8.45 -3.74 -6.08
C LEU A 150 8.77 -2.30 -5.69
N ASP A 151 9.96 -2.07 -5.15
CA ASP A 151 10.43 -0.70 -4.95
C ASP A 151 10.86 -0.11 -6.30
N ALA A 152 10.28 1.03 -6.68
CA ALA A 152 10.64 1.77 -7.89
C ALA A 152 12.07 2.38 -7.87
N GLY A 153 12.89 2.04 -6.87
CA GLY A 153 14.29 2.48 -6.78
C GLY A 153 14.48 3.94 -6.36
N ARG A 154 13.41 4.60 -5.86
CA ARG A 154 13.47 6.00 -5.36
C ARG A 154 13.99 6.08 -3.91
N THR A 155 14.54 4.99 -3.37
CA THR A 155 15.06 4.89 -2.00
C THR A 155 16.43 4.22 -1.93
N GLN A 156 16.95 4.00 -0.72
CA GLN A 156 18.22 3.30 -0.46
C GLN A 156 18.20 1.80 -0.82
N ILE A 157 17.05 1.26 -1.22
CA ILE A 157 16.88 -0.13 -1.63
C ILE A 157 17.10 -0.23 -3.15
N ALA A 158 17.74 -1.31 -3.61
CA ALA A 158 17.95 -1.52 -5.03
C ALA A 158 16.62 -1.53 -5.79
N ALA A 159 16.56 -0.81 -6.91
CA ALA A 159 15.41 -0.76 -7.79
C ALA A 159 14.95 -2.18 -8.18
N GLY A 160 13.64 -2.42 -8.17
CA GLY A 160 13.05 -3.73 -8.48
C GLY A 160 13.09 -4.74 -7.34
N SER A 161 13.55 -4.36 -6.14
CA SER A 161 13.49 -5.27 -4.98
C SER A 161 12.05 -5.47 -4.54
N ARG A 162 11.61 -6.72 -4.35
CA ARG A 162 10.32 -7.04 -3.71
C ARG A 162 10.34 -6.54 -2.26
N THR A 163 9.36 -5.76 -1.82
CA THR A 163 9.34 -5.15 -0.48
C THR A 163 8.30 -5.80 0.44
N VAL A 164 7.07 -5.91 -0.06
CA VAL A 164 5.90 -6.40 0.67
C VAL A 164 5.11 -7.35 -0.22
N LEU A 165 4.65 -8.47 0.35
CA LEU A 165 3.77 -9.41 -0.31
C LEU A 165 2.41 -9.40 0.39
N GLY A 166 1.35 -9.05 -0.34
CA GLY A 166 -0.03 -9.21 0.11
C GLY A 166 -0.55 -10.62 -0.20
N ILE A 167 -1.23 -11.26 0.77
CA ILE A 167 -1.90 -12.56 0.59
C ILE A 167 -3.35 -12.47 1.08
N GLY A 168 -4.29 -12.71 0.16
CA GLY A 168 -5.73 -12.54 0.36
C GLY A 168 -6.28 -11.29 -0.36
N PRO A 169 -7.44 -10.74 0.06
CA PRO A 169 -8.28 -11.24 1.14
C PRO A 169 -8.79 -12.68 0.94
N GLY A 170 -8.88 -13.46 2.01
CA GLY A 170 -9.38 -14.82 1.95
C GLY A 170 -9.66 -15.43 3.32
N PRO A 171 -10.18 -16.68 3.35
CA PRO A 171 -10.56 -17.34 4.59
C PRO A 171 -9.36 -17.48 5.54
N THR A 172 -9.55 -17.11 6.81
CA THR A 172 -8.48 -17.03 7.80
C THR A 172 -7.73 -18.35 7.95
N LYS A 173 -8.47 -19.47 8.03
CA LYS A 173 -7.87 -20.81 8.17
C LYS A 173 -6.98 -21.17 6.99
N LEU A 174 -7.38 -20.80 5.76
CA LEU A 174 -6.60 -21.08 4.57
C LEU A 174 -5.33 -20.21 4.50
N ILE A 175 -5.46 -18.92 4.84
CA ILE A 175 -4.31 -18.02 4.93
C ILE A 175 -3.31 -18.50 5.99
N ASP A 176 -3.79 -19.00 7.14
CA ASP A 176 -2.92 -19.49 8.21
C ASP A 176 -2.15 -20.77 7.87
N GLN A 177 -2.62 -21.56 6.89
CA GLN A 177 -1.81 -22.65 6.34
C GLN A 177 -0.53 -22.14 5.69
N VAL A 178 -0.54 -20.91 5.17
CA VAL A 178 0.62 -20.26 4.57
C VAL A 178 1.42 -19.51 5.63
N THR A 179 0.77 -18.67 6.45
CA THR A 179 1.46 -17.62 7.22
C THR A 179 1.38 -17.79 8.74
N GLY A 180 0.68 -18.80 9.27
CA GLY A 180 0.41 -18.93 10.71
C GLY A 180 1.64 -19.15 11.60
N HIS A 181 2.79 -19.48 11.02
CA HIS A 181 4.07 -19.65 11.71
C HIS A 181 4.92 -18.36 11.76
N LEU A 182 4.51 -17.32 11.05
CA LEU A 182 5.25 -16.05 10.96
C LEU A 182 4.93 -15.14 12.15
N LYS A 183 5.89 -14.29 12.50
CA LYS A 183 5.78 -13.35 13.62
C LYS A 183 5.15 -12.04 13.18
N LEU A 184 4.42 -11.37 14.08
CA LEU A 184 3.91 -10.01 13.88
C LEU A 184 5.06 -9.01 13.63
N LEU A 185 4.79 -8.02 12.76
CA LEU A 185 5.70 -6.92 12.43
C LEU A 185 6.04 -6.03 13.64
#